data_AF-A0A5K0XCP5-F1
#
_entry.id   AF-A0A5K0XCP5-F1
#
_cell.length_a   1.000
_cell.length_b   1.000
_cell.length_c   1.000
_cell.angle_alpha   90.00
_cell.angle_beta   90.00
_cell.angle_gamma   90.00
#
_symmetry.space_group_name_H-M   'P 1'
#
loop_
_entity.id
_entity.type
_entity.pdbx_description
1 polymer ?
#
loop_
_entity_poly.entity_id
_entity_poly.type
_entity_poly.pdbx_seq_one_letter_code
_entity_poly.pdbx_strand_id
1 'polypeptide(L)'
;VDIVFNNEFWESYVKLLMVCVPLVKVLKLADNDDRPSIGYLYEAMDKAKEAIRDNLKGKKKLYMPIWKIIDKKWIGQLHQPLHAAAYYLLQLDFLLHLKRTKKS
;
A
#
# COMPACT_ATOMS: atom_id res chain seq x y z
N VAL A 1 29.38 -2.97 21.05
CA VAL A 1 29.43 -1.65 20.36
C VAL A 1 29.80 -1.83 18.87
N ASP A 2 29.95 -3.07 18.39
CA ASP A 2 30.51 -3.40 17.07
C ASP A 2 29.52 -3.46 15.90
N ILE A 3 28.21 -3.34 16.15
CA ILE A 3 27.18 -3.40 15.08
C ILE A 3 27.31 -2.20 14.13
N VAL A 4 27.71 -1.04 14.66
CA VAL A 4 27.85 0.21 13.89
C VAL A 4 29.02 0.16 12.91
N PHE A 5 30.02 -0.70 13.17
CA PHE A 5 31.17 -0.88 12.28
C PHE A 5 31.05 -2.10 11.37
N ASN A 6 29.98 -2.88 11.49
CA ASN A 6 29.79 -4.08 10.67
C ASN A 6 29.23 -3.70 9.29
N ASN A 7 30.05 -3.87 8.26
CA ASN A 7 29.67 -3.55 6.88
C ASN A 7 28.52 -4.44 6.36
N GLU A 8 28.45 -5.72 6.76
CA GLU A 8 27.36 -6.62 6.36
C GLU A 8 26.01 -6.20 6.92
N PHE A 9 26.02 -5.63 8.13
CA PHE A 9 24.83 -5.07 8.76
C PHE A 9 24.29 -3.89 7.93
N TRP A 10 25.15 -2.95 7.56
CA TRP A 10 24.76 -1.80 6.75
C TRP A 10 24.29 -2.19 5.35
N GLU A 11 24.93 -3.16 4.71
CA GLU A 11 24.45 -3.68 3.43
C GLU A 11 23.03 -4.28 3.54
N SER A 12 22.79 -5.03 4.62
CA SER A 12 21.47 -5.61 4.88
C SER A 12 20.43 -4.51 5.18
N TYR A 13 20.83 -3.47 5.90
CA TYR A 13 19.99 -2.30 6.18
C TYR A 13 19.64 -1.52 4.90
N VAL A 14 20.60 -1.31 4.00
CA VAL A 14 20.35 -0.68 2.70
C VAL A 14 19.36 -1.51 1.86
N LYS A 15 19.51 -2.84 1.86
CA LYS A 15 18.54 -3.75 1.19
C LYS A 15 17.14 -3.64 1.81
N LEU A 16 17.04 -3.46 3.13
CA LEU A 16 15.77 -3.23 3.81
C LEU A 16 15.14 -1.89 3.39
N LEU A 17 15.94 -0.81 3.34
CA LEU A 17 15.47 0.51 2.90
C LEU A 17 14.95 0.48 1.46
N MET A 18 15.62 -0.25 0.57
CA MET A 18 15.18 -0.47 -0.81
C MET A 18 13.78 -1.09 -0.90
N VAL A 19 13.33 -1.81 0.12
CA VAL A 19 12.00 -2.42 0.20
C VAL A 19 11.00 -1.50 0.91
N CYS A 20 11.41 -0.87 2.01
CA CYS A 20 10.54 -0.07 2.86
C CYS A 20 10.17 1.28 2.24
N VAL A 21 11.09 1.95 1.54
CA VAL A 21 10.86 3.29 0.99
C VAL A 21 9.68 3.34 0.01
N PRO A 22 9.54 2.43 -0.97
CA PRO A 22 8.35 2.37 -1.82
C PRO A 22 7.05 2.19 -1.05
N LEU A 23 7.04 1.34 -0.01
CA LEU A 23 5.85 1.07 0.79
C LEU A 23 5.44 2.29 1.63
N VAL A 24 6.40 2.99 2.24
CA VAL A 24 6.13 4.22 2.98
C VAL A 24 5.51 5.30 2.09
N LYS A 25 5.88 5.37 0.80
CA LYS A 25 5.24 6.30 -0.15
C LYS A 25 3.76 5.96 -0.37
N VAL A 26 3.42 4.67 -0.47
CA VAL A 26 2.02 4.23 -0.61
C VAL A 26 1.22 4.56 0.66
N LEU A 27 1.81 4.35 1.83
CA LEU A 27 1.15 4.68 3.11
C LEU A 27 0.91 6.18 3.25
N LYS A 28 1.92 7.02 2.96
CA LYS A 28 1.75 8.48 2.96
C LYS A 28 0.65 8.95 2.01
N LEU A 29 0.49 8.26 0.89
CA LEU A 29 -0.55 8.57 -0.09
C LEU A 29 -1.94 8.14 0.41
N ALA A 30 -2.02 7.01 1.11
CA ALA A 30 -3.26 6.56 1.76
C ALA A 30 -3.68 7.47 2.93
N ASP A 31 -2.71 8.05 3.65
CA ASP A 31 -2.91 8.90 4.83
C ASP A 31 -3.19 10.37 4.50
N ASN A 32 -3.01 10.82 3.25
CA ASN A 32 -3.31 12.19 2.86
C ASN A 32 -4.81 12.49 3.01
N ASP A 33 -5.14 13.69 3.55
CA ASP A 33 -6.53 14.14 3.78
C ASP A 33 -7.35 14.20 2.50
N ASP A 34 -6.70 14.49 1.36
CA ASP A 34 -7.25 14.30 0.02
C ASP A 34 -7.32 12.80 -0.29
N ARG A 35 -8.37 12.14 0.22
CA ARG A 35 -8.61 10.69 0.08
C ARG A 35 -8.46 10.29 -1.39
N PRO A 36 -7.38 9.57 -1.77
CA PRO A 36 -7.20 9.13 -3.14
C PRO A 36 -8.32 8.16 -3.52
N SER A 37 -8.70 8.15 -4.79
CA SER A 37 -9.60 7.12 -5.30
C SER A 37 -8.98 5.74 -5.04
N ILE A 38 -9.80 4.74 -4.72
CA ILE A 38 -9.34 3.38 -4.44
C ILE A 38 -8.45 2.85 -5.58
N GLY A 39 -8.79 3.17 -6.83
CA GLY A 39 -8.02 2.78 -8.01
C GLY A 39 -6.61 3.37 -8.05
N TYR A 40 -6.44 4.63 -7.62
CA TYR A 40 -5.11 5.25 -7.54
C TYR A 40 -4.24 4.61 -6.46
N LEU A 41 -4.85 4.18 -5.35
CA LEU A 41 -4.15 3.48 -4.29
C LEU A 41 -3.66 2.08 -4.75
N TYR A 42 -4.46 1.35 -5.54
CA TYR A 42 -4.03 0.11 -6.18
C TYR A 42 -2.86 0.34 -7.14
N GLU A 43 -2.95 1.36 -7.99
CA GLU A 43 -1.88 1.71 -8.92
C GLU A 43 -0.58 2.07 -8.17
N ALA A 44 -0.69 2.82 -7.07
CA ALA A 44 0.45 3.17 -6.22
C ALA A 44 1.10 1.91 -5.58
N MET A 45 0.28 0.95 -5.14
CA MET A 45 0.77 -0.31 -4.59
C MET A 45 1.48 -1.16 -5.65
N ASP A 46 0.94 -1.25 -6.86
CA ASP A 46 1.59 -1.96 -7.97
C ASP A 46 2.92 -1.30 -8.35
N LYS A 47 2.96 0.04 -8.46
CA LYS A 47 4.21 0.79 -8.66
C LYS A 47 5.24 0.53 -7.56
N ALA A 48 4.80 0.41 -6.30
CA ALA A 48 5.70 0.09 -5.20
C ALA A 48 6.29 -1.32 -5.31
N LYS A 49 5.49 -2.32 -5.69
CA LYS A 49 5.95 -3.68 -5.94
C LYS A 49 6.96 -3.75 -7.08
N GLU A 50 6.70 -3.04 -8.18
CA GLU A 50 7.62 -2.94 -9.32
C GLU A 50 8.94 -2.28 -8.91
N ALA A 51 8.90 -1.18 -8.14
CA ALA A 51 10.12 -0.56 -7.62
C ALA A 51 10.94 -1.51 -6.73
N ILE A 52 10.28 -2.33 -5.90
CA ILE A 52 10.95 -3.36 -5.09
C ILE A 52 11.63 -4.41 -5.98
N ARG A 53 10.96 -4.87 -7.04
CA ARG A 53 11.55 -5.80 -8.01
C ARG A 53 12.81 -5.21 -8.63
N ASP A 54 12.73 -3.96 -9.07
CA ASP A 54 13.80 -3.29 -9.79
C ASP A 54 15.00 -3.01 -8.85
N ASN A 55 14.74 -2.57 -7.61
CA ASN A 55 15.76 -2.41 -6.57
C ASN A 55 16.48 -3.74 -6.26
N LEU A 56 15.77 -4.86 -6.33
CA LEU A 56 16.32 -6.21 -6.16
C LEU A 56 16.84 -6.82 -7.47
N LYS A 57 17.07 -5.98 -8.50
CA LYS A 57 17.64 -6.34 -9.81
C LYS A 57 16.85 -7.45 -10.51
N GLY A 58 15.53 -7.48 -10.35
CA GLY A 58 14.67 -8.51 -10.95
C GLY A 58 14.91 -9.93 -10.42
N LYS A 59 15.65 -10.12 -9.33
CA LYS A 59 15.94 -11.45 -8.77
C LYS A 59 14.70 -12.02 -8.10
N LYS A 60 13.92 -12.82 -8.84
CA LYS A 60 12.65 -13.43 -8.40
C LYS A 60 12.69 -14.09 -7.02
N LYS A 61 13.79 -14.78 -6.70
CA LYS A 61 13.97 -15.42 -5.39
C LYS A 61 13.96 -14.44 -4.21
N LEU A 62 14.33 -13.17 -4.43
CA LEU A 62 14.40 -12.13 -3.40
C LEU A 62 13.08 -11.37 -3.25
N TYR A 63 12.50 -10.88 -4.36
CA TYR A 63 11.32 -10.00 -4.28
C TYR A 63 10.00 -10.78 -4.15
N MET A 64 9.91 -12.00 -4.65
CA MET A 64 8.65 -12.75 -4.64
C MET A 64 8.16 -13.11 -3.22
N PRO A 65 9.01 -13.53 -2.27
CA PRO A 65 8.61 -13.68 -0.87
C PRO A 65 8.11 -12.37 -0.25
N ILE A 66 8.74 -11.24 -0.59
CA ILE A 66 8.36 -9.90 -0.11
C ILE A 66 6.98 -9.53 -0.64
N TRP A 67 6.73 -9.70 -1.93
CA TRP A 67 5.42 -9.46 -2.54
C TRP A 67 4.32 -10.29 -1.85
N LYS A 68 4.56 -11.58 -1.59
CA LYS A 68 3.60 -12.42 -0.85
C LYS A 68 3.27 -11.87 0.54
N ILE A 69 4.25 -11.33 1.25
CA ILE A 69 4.03 -10.70 2.56
C ILE A 69 3.20 -9.42 2.40
N ILE A 70 3.54 -8.59 1.41
CA ILE A 70 2.79 -7.37 1.09
C ILE A 70 1.34 -7.71 0.77
N ASP A 71 1.08 -8.67 -0.13
CA ASP A 71 -0.25 -9.09 -0.53
C ASP A 71 -1.08 -9.58 0.65
N LYS A 72 -0.49 -10.43 1.48
CA LYS A 72 -1.15 -10.94 2.68
C LYS A 72 -1.54 -9.82 3.64
N LYS A 73 -0.63 -8.85 3.87
CA LYS A 73 -0.91 -7.70 4.75
C LYS A 73 -1.89 -6.70 4.13
N TRP A 74 -1.78 -6.47 2.83
CA TRP A 74 -2.68 -5.60 2.08
C TRP A 74 -4.13 -6.07 2.19
N ILE A 75 -4.37 -7.35 1.91
CA ILE A 75 -5.69 -7.98 2.00
C ILE A 75 -6.22 -7.99 3.44
N GLY A 76 -5.35 -8.29 4.42
CA GLY A 76 -5.77 -8.45 5.82
C GLY A 76 -5.94 -7.16 6.62
N GLN A 77 -5.25 -6.08 6.29
CA GLN A 77 -5.20 -4.86 7.11
C GLN A 77 -5.64 -3.59 6.39
N LEU A 78 -5.27 -3.39 5.13
CA LEU A 78 -5.58 -2.16 4.39
C LEU A 78 -6.84 -2.26 3.53
N HIS A 79 -7.17 -3.46 3.02
CA HIS A 79 -8.29 -3.66 2.12
C HIS A 79 -9.65 -3.82 2.84
N GLN A 80 -9.69 -4.31 4.09
CA GLN A 80 -10.95 -4.65 4.76
C GLN A 80 -11.76 -3.47 5.32
N PRO A 81 -11.18 -2.47 6.01
CA PRO A 81 -11.98 -1.37 6.58
C PRO A 81 -12.51 -0.44 5.49
N LEU A 82 -11.72 -0.20 4.44
CA LEU A 82 -12.02 0.78 3.41
C LEU A 82 -13.06 0.28 2.40
N HIS A 83 -13.07 -1.01 2.05
CA HIS A 83 -14.14 -1.58 1.21
C HIS A 83 -15.47 -1.68 1.95
N ALA A 84 -15.46 -2.07 3.23
CA ALA A 84 -16.67 -2.07 4.04
C ALA A 84 -17.21 -0.64 4.20
N ALA A 85 -16.37 0.33 4.59
CA ALA A 85 -16.77 1.72 4.73
C ALA A 85 -17.19 2.35 3.40
N ALA A 86 -16.46 2.14 2.29
CA ALA A 86 -16.84 2.66 0.98
C ALA A 86 -18.15 2.05 0.49
N TYR A 87 -18.37 0.74 0.68
CA TYR A 87 -19.65 0.10 0.38
C TYR A 87 -20.79 0.73 1.19
N TYR A 88 -20.64 0.88 2.51
CA TYR A 88 -21.66 1.50 3.37
C TYR A 88 -21.88 2.99 3.03
N LEU A 89 -20.82 3.77 2.79
CA LEU A 89 -20.89 5.21 2.54
C LEU A 89 -21.41 5.53 1.13
N LEU A 90 -20.92 4.84 0.08
CA LEU A 90 -21.45 5.00 -1.28
C LEU A 90 -22.92 4.57 -1.37
N GLN A 91 -23.32 3.52 -0.63
CA GLN A 91 -24.71 3.08 -0.59
C GLN A 91 -25.61 4.10 0.10
N LEU A 92 -25.15 4.72 1.19
CA LEU A 92 -25.92 5.75 1.91
C LEU A 92 -26.03 7.06 1.11
N ASP A 93 -24.96 7.52 0.46
CA ASP A 93 -25.00 8.72 -0.37
C ASP A 93 -25.92 8.54 -1.58
N PHE A 94 -25.88 7.37 -2.23
CA PHE A 94 -26.79 7.06 -3.34
C PHE A 94 -28.26 7.02 -2.87
N LEU A 95 -28.54 6.44 -1.70
CA LEU A 95 -29.88 6.41 -1.11
C LEU A 95 -30.36 7.79 -0.65
N LEU A 96 -29.49 8.64 -0.11
CA LEU A 96 -29.81 10.01 0.26
C LEU A 96 -30.08 10.87 -0.98
N HIS A 97 -29.33 10.67 -2.06
CA HIS A 97 -29.55 11.36 -3.32
C HIS A 97 -30.88 10.94 -3.96
N LEU A 98 -31.21 9.64 -3.97
CA LEU A 98 -32.51 9.13 -4.42
C LEU A 98 -33.69 9.60 -3.55
N LYS A 99 -33.49 9.73 -2.23
CA LYS A 99 -34.53 10.27 -1.33
C LYS A 99 -34.74 11.78 -1.49
N ARG A 100 -33.71 12.55 -1.90
CA ARG A 100 -33.85 13.98 -2.24
C ARG A 100 -34.56 14.19 -3.59
N THR A 101 -34.28 13.35 -4.58
CA THR A 101 -34.89 13.49 -5.92
C THR A 101 -36.32 12.97 -6.01
N LYS A 102 -36.73 12.03 -5.13
CA LYS A 102 -38.12 11.55 -5.05
C LYS A 102 -39.02 12.33 -4.07
N LYS A 103 -38.50 13.33 -3.37
CA LYS A 103 -39.23 14.16 -2.40
C LYS A 103 -39.41 15.62 -2.85
N SER A 104 -39.00 15.94 -4.08
CA SER A 104 -39.38 17.15 -4.83
C SER A 104 -40.35 16.78 -5.93
#